data_AF-A0A0E9MXZ3-F1
#
_entry.id   AF-A0A0E9MXZ3-F1
#
_cell.length_a   1.000
_cell.length_b   1.000
_cell.length_c   1.000
_cell.angle_alpha   90.00
_cell.angle_beta   90.00
_cell.angle_gamma   90.00
#
_symmetry.space_group_name_H-M   'P 1'
#
loop_
_entity.id
_entity.type
_entity.pdbx_description
1 polymer ?
#
loop_
_entity_poly.entity_id
_entity_poly.type
_entity_poly.pdbx_seq_one_letter_code
_entity_poly.pdbx_strand_id
1 'polypeptide(L)' 'MENEMTYEAAFEELKGIAAAIEHDTISVDELTQKLKRAAVLLEICQARLRFTESEVNKITGQVPSAYS' A
#
# COMPACT_ATOMS: atom_id res chain seq x y z
N MET A 1 -16.22 14.29 4.93
CA MET A 1 -15.17 13.47 5.56
C MET A 1 -14.36 12.91 4.41
N GLU A 2 -13.09 13.31 4.33
CA GLU A 2 -12.21 12.93 3.22
C GLU A 2 -12.08 11.42 3.17
N ASN A 3 -12.25 10.87 1.98
CA ASN A 3 -12.35 9.45 1.69
C ASN A 3 -10.96 8.81 1.79
N GLU A 4 -10.37 8.80 2.99
CA GLU A 4 -9.08 8.15 3.23
C GLU A 4 -9.19 6.66 2.94
N MET A 5 -8.40 6.19 1.97
CA MET A 5 -8.39 4.80 1.59
C MET A 5 -7.79 3.94 2.72
N THR A 6 -8.44 2.83 3.03
CA THR A 6 -7.95 1.84 4.01
C THR A 6 -6.89 0.94 3.39
N TYR A 7 -6.14 0.24 4.24
CA TYR A 7 -5.18 -0.76 3.78
C TYR A 7 -5.88 -1.85 2.95
N GLU A 8 -7.00 -2.38 3.44
CA GLU A 8 -7.75 -3.46 2.79
C GLU A 8 -8.26 -3.01 1.42
N ALA A 9 -8.83 -1.80 1.33
CA ALA A 9 -9.31 -1.26 0.07
C ALA A 9 -8.16 -1.06 -0.94
N ALA A 10 -7.02 -0.51 -0.49
CA ALA A 10 -5.84 -0.33 -1.32
C ALA A 10 -5.28 -1.66 -1.83
N PHE A 11 -5.25 -2.67 -0.95
CA PHE A 11 -4.73 -4.00 -1.25
C PHE A 11 -5.63 -4.77 -2.22
N GLU A 12 -6.95 -4.71 -2.03
CA GLU A 12 -7.91 -5.34 -2.95
C GLU A 12 -7.85 -4.70 -4.34
N GLU A 13 -7.74 -3.37 -4.43
CA GLU A 13 -7.57 -2.71 -5.72
C GLU A 13 -6.25 -3.11 -6.39
N LEU A 14 -5.17 -3.23 -5.61
CA LEU A 14 -3.85 -3.63 -6.12
C LEU A 14 -3.89 -5.06 -6.68
N LYS A 15 -4.56 -5.99 -5.99
CA LYS A 15 -4.80 -7.36 -6.51
C LYS A 15 -5.58 -7.34 -7.81
N GLY A 16 -6.62 -6.51 -7.91
CA GLY A 16 -7.40 -6.36 -9.13
C GLY A 16 -6.55 -5.88 -10.31
N ILE A 17 -5.65 -4.91 -10.07
CA ILE A 17 -4.70 -4.45 -11.08
C ILE A 17 -3.74 -5.57 -11.49
N ALA A 18 -3.17 -6.29 -10.52
CA ALA A 18 -2.25 -7.40 -10.79
C ALA A 18 -2.92 -8.50 -11.64
N ALA A 19 -4.13 -8.93 -11.25
CA ALA A 19 -4.90 -9.92 -12.00
C ALA A 19 -5.21 -9.45 -13.43
N ALA A 20 -5.58 -8.17 -13.60
CA ALA A 20 -5.88 -7.63 -14.92
C ALA A 20 -4.64 -7.62 -15.84
N ILE A 21 -3.44 -7.41 -15.29
CA ILE A 21 -2.16 -7.48 -16.01
C ILE A 21 -1.83 -8.94 -16.34
N GLU A 22 -1.95 -9.85 -15.38
CA GLU A 22 -1.65 -11.28 -15.56
C GLU A 22 -2.55 -11.97 -16.59
N HIS A 23 -3.80 -11.50 -16.71
CA HIS A 23 -4.77 -12.04 -17.67
C HIS A 23 -4.78 -11.32 -19.03
N ASP A 24 -3.81 -10.44 -19.32
CA ASP A 24 -3.73 -9.65 -20.57
C ASP A 24 -5.04 -8.91 -20.91
N THR A 25 -5.82 -8.53 -19.89
CA THR A 25 -7.10 -7.82 -20.05
C THR A 25 -6.93 -6.31 -20.17
N ILE A 26 -5.69 -5.82 -20.07
CA ILE A 26 -5.32 -4.41 -20.10
C ILE A 26 -4.67 -4.07 -21.45
N SER A 27 -5.11 -2.97 -22.04
CA SER A 27 -4.45 -2.42 -23.24
C SER A 27 -3.11 -1.76 -22.91
N VAL A 28 -2.21 -1.64 -23.90
CA VAL A 28 -0.90 -0.98 -23.74
C VAL A 28 -1.04 0.47 -23.27
N ASP A 29 -2.07 1.18 -23.73
CA ASP A 29 -2.36 2.55 -23.32
C ASP A 29 -2.79 2.64 -21.84
N GLU A 30 -3.56 1.66 -21.36
CA GLU A 30 -4.01 1.57 -19.97
C GLU A 30 -2.93 1.05 -19.03
N LEU A 31 -1.96 0.26 -19.52
CA LEU A 31 -0.89 -0.32 -18.71
C LEU A 31 -0.13 0.74 -17.93
N THR A 32 0.20 1.85 -18.59
CA THR A 32 0.89 2.99 -17.96
C THR A 32 0.06 3.61 -16.84
N GLN A 33 -1.26 3.70 -17.01
CA GLN A 33 -2.16 4.26 -15.99
C GLN A 33 -2.32 3.32 -14.80
N LYS A 34 -2.46 2.02 -15.07
CA LYS A 34 -2.58 0.96 -14.05
C LYS A 34 -1.31 0.84 -13.22
N LEU A 35 -0.15 0.97 -13.85
CA LEU A 35 1.14 0.95 -13.15
C LEU A 35 1.29 2.16 -12.22
N LYS A 36 0.92 3.38 -12.68
CA LYS A 36 0.90 4.57 -11.83
C LYS A 36 -0.05 4.41 -10.64
N ARG A 37 -1.24 3.84 -10.87
CA ARG A 37 -2.19 3.56 -9.80
C ARG A 37 -1.61 2.57 -8.81
N ALA A 38 -1.06 1.45 -9.27
CA ALA A 38 -0.42 0.45 -8.42
C ALA A 38 0.68 1.04 -7.53
N ALA A 39 1.51 1.95 -8.06
CA ALA A 39 2.53 2.65 -7.27
C ALA A 39 1.91 3.47 -6.12
N VAL A 40 0.82 4.20 -6.38
CA VAL A 40 0.09 4.95 -5.34
C VAL A 40 -0.51 4.02 -4.29
N LEU A 41 -1.11 2.90 -4.71
CA LEU A 41 -1.68 1.92 -3.79
C LEU A 41 -0.61 1.32 -2.88
N LEU A 42 0.58 1.02 -3.42
CA LEU A 42 1.72 0.52 -2.66
C LEU A 42 2.18 1.50 -1.59
N GLU A 43 2.30 2.78 -1.92
CA GLU A 43 2.66 3.82 -0.94
C GLU A 43 1.65 3.88 0.21
N ILE A 44 0.35 3.74 -0.08
CA ILE A 44 -0.70 3.73 0.94
C ILE A 44 -0.60 2.49 1.82
N CYS A 45 -0.38 1.32 1.24
CA CYS A 45 -0.17 0.08 1.99
C CYS A 45 1.04 0.20 2.93
N GLN A 46 2.17 0.70 2.42
CA GLN A 46 3.39 0.91 3.22
C GLN A 46 3.19 1.92 4.33
N ALA A 47 2.51 3.04 4.06
CA ALA A 47 2.22 4.07 5.05
C ALA A 47 1.38 3.51 6.21
N ARG A 48 0.34 2.71 5.90
CA ARG A 48 -0.49 2.06 6.92
C ARG A 48 0.29 1.04 7.74
N LEU A 49 1.16 0.24 7.11
CA LEU A 49 2.01 -0.72 7.83
C LEU A 49 3.00 0.00 8.77
N ARG A 50 3.69 1.04 8.28
CA ARG A 50 4.61 1.85 9.11
C ARG A 50 3.91 2.54 10.26
N PHE A 51 2.69 3.04 10.03
CA PHE A 51 1.87 3.61 11.09
C PHE A 51 1.56 2.56 12.16
N THR A 52 1.05 1.39 11.76
CA THR A 52 0.77 0.29 12.69
C THR A 52 2.01 -0.17 13.45
N GLU A 53 3.14 -0.31 12.78
CA GLU A 53 4.43 -0.64 13.40
C GLU A 53 4.84 0.42 14.43
N SER A 54 4.71 1.71 14.09
CA SER A 54 4.98 2.81 15.02
C SER A 54 4.08 2.77 16.25
N GLU A 55 2.79 2.45 16.09
CA GLU A 55 1.85 2.34 17.20
C GLU A 55 2.20 1.14 18.10
N VAL A 56 2.56 0.00 17.50
CA VAL A 56 3.04 -1.17 18.24
C VAL A 56 4.31 -0.82 19.03
N ASN A 57 5.29 -0.17 18.42
CA ASN A 57 6.54 0.22 19.09
C ASN A 57 6.30 1.19 20.26
N LYS A 58 5.32 2.10 20.15
CA LYS A 58 4.91 2.98 21.25
C LYS A 58 4.32 2.20 22.42
N ILE A 59 3.51 1.18 22.14
CA ILE A 59 2.85 0.36 23.17
C ILE A 59 3.84 -0.59 23.84
N THR A 60 4.71 -1.23 23.07
CA THR A 60 5.68 -2.22 23.58
C THR A 60 6.90 -1.58 24.24
N GLY A 61 7.05 -0.25 24.17
CA GLY A 61 8.15 0.48 24.79
C GLY A 61 9.52 0.18 24.16
N GLN A 62 9.55 -0.42 22.96
CA GLN A 62 10.77 -0.56 22.18
C GLN A 62 11.17 0.80 21.59
N VAL A 63 11.66 1.68 22.46
CA VAL A 63 12.57 2.74 22.05
C VAL A 63 13.77 2.02 21.43
N PRO A 64 14.15 2.28 20.16
CA PRO A 64 15.39 1.74 19.64
C PRO A 64 16.49 2.26 20.57
N SER A 65 17.10 1.34 21.32
CA SER A 65 18.24 1.61 22.18
C SER A 65 19.37 2.10 21.29
N ALA A 66 19.38 3.40 21.02
CA ALA A 66 20.57 4.09 20.57
C ALA A 66 21.60 3.96 21.69
N TYR A 67 22.82 3.56 21.31
CA TYR A 67 24.04 3.42 22.12
C TYR A 67 24.24 2.07 22.82
N SER A 68 24.96 1.19 22.14
CA SER A 68 26.16 0.52 22.67
C SER A 68 27.21 0.48 21.58
#